data_AF-A0A6N2MZI1-F1
#
_entry.id   AF-A0A6N2MZI1-F1
#
_cell.length_a   1.000
_cell.length_b   1.000
_cell.length_c   1.000
_cell.angle_alpha   90.00
_cell.angle_beta   90.00
_cell.angle_gamma   90.00
#
_symmetry.space_group_name_H-M   'P 1'
#
loop_
_entity.id
_entity.type
_entity.pdbx_description
1 polymer ?
#
loop_
_entity_poly.entity_id
_entity_poly.type
_entity_poly.pdbx_seq_one_letter_code
_entity_poly.pdbx_strand_id
1 'polypeptide(L)'
;MLELLTGRKPFDSSRPRSEQSLVRWATPQLHDIDSLSKMVDPELKGLYPVKSLSRFADVIALCVQPEPEFRPPMSEVVQALVRLVQRANMSKRTIGNEQGETPRADNPDVQDYMS
;
A
#
# COMPACT_ATOMS: atom_id res chain seq x y z
N MET A 1 -6.06 3.05 -13.04
CA MET A 1 -5.75 2.75 -11.61
C MET A 1 -5.39 1.29 -11.39
N LEU A 2 -6.15 0.32 -11.91
CA LEU A 2 -5.80 -1.10 -11.82
C LEU A 2 -4.41 -1.43 -12.40
N GLU A 3 -4.01 -0.78 -13.48
CA GLU A 3 -2.66 -0.94 -14.06
C GLU A 3 -1.56 -0.57 -13.04
N LEU A 4 -1.77 0.51 -12.27
CA LEU A 4 -0.81 0.95 -11.25
C LEU A 4 -0.75 -0.02 -10.06
N LEU A 5 -1.89 -0.60 -9.69
CA LEU A 5 -1.95 -1.56 -8.60
C LEU A 5 -1.24 -2.87 -8.96
N THR A 6 -1.39 -3.32 -10.21
CA THR A 6 -1.09 -4.70 -10.62
C THR A 6 0.11 -4.85 -11.55
N GLY A 7 0.60 -3.75 -12.16
CA GLY A 7 1.62 -3.79 -13.20
C GLY A 7 1.16 -4.44 -14.51
N ARG A 8 -0.14 -4.78 -14.65
CA ARG A 8 -0.69 -5.47 -15.82
C ARG A 8 -1.30 -4.50 -16.83
N LYS A 9 -1.30 -4.89 -18.11
CA LYS A 9 -2.01 -4.17 -19.19
C LYS A 9 -3.53 -4.27 -18.99
N PRO A 10 -4.32 -3.26 -19.40
CA PRO A 10 -5.78 -3.30 -19.32
C PRO A 10 -6.41 -4.46 -20.10
N PHE A 11 -5.78 -4.80 -21.23
CA PHE A 11 -6.17 -5.92 -22.08
C PHE A 11 -4.94 -6.73 -22.50
N ASP A 12 -5.03 -8.05 -22.39
CA ASP A 12 -3.96 -8.99 -22.76
C ASP A 12 -4.53 -10.25 -23.40
N SER A 13 -4.42 -10.36 -24.74
CA SER A 13 -4.95 -11.48 -25.51
C SER A 13 -4.20 -12.80 -25.32
N SER A 14 -2.98 -12.75 -24.75
CA SER A 14 -2.19 -13.96 -24.47
C SER A 14 -2.73 -14.75 -23.26
N ARG A 15 -3.62 -14.14 -22.48
CA ARG A 15 -4.20 -14.72 -21.27
C ARG A 15 -5.51 -15.45 -21.54
N PRO A 16 -5.94 -16.35 -20.61
CA PRO A 16 -7.26 -16.97 -20.66
C PRO A 16 -8.37 -15.93 -20.79
N ARG A 17 -9.47 -16.28 -21.48
CA ARG A 17 -10.55 -15.34 -21.82
C ARG A 17 -11.13 -14.58 -20.62
N SER A 18 -11.18 -15.20 -19.45
CA SER A 18 -11.62 -14.58 -18.19
C SER A 18 -10.64 -13.52 -17.65
N GLU A 19 -9.37 -13.60 -18.04
CA GLU A 19 -8.27 -12.76 -17.58
C GLU A 19 -7.79 -11.72 -18.60
N GLN A 20 -8.33 -11.76 -19.82
CA GLN A 20 -7.93 -10.82 -20.87
C GLN A 20 -8.29 -9.39 -20.48
N SER A 21 -9.46 -9.17 -19.86
CA SER A 21 -9.84 -7.87 -19.32
C SER A 21 -9.38 -7.75 -17.88
N LEU A 22 -8.51 -6.77 -17.61
CA LEU A 22 -7.98 -6.51 -16.28
C LEU A 22 -9.10 -6.21 -15.28
N VAL A 23 -10.11 -5.44 -15.69
CA VAL A 23 -11.28 -5.13 -14.85
C VAL A 23 -12.03 -6.42 -14.50
N ARG A 24 -12.37 -7.25 -15.50
CA ARG A 24 -13.14 -8.48 -15.28
C ARG A 24 -12.44 -9.44 -14.32
N TRP A 25 -11.11 -9.54 -14.40
CA TRP A 25 -10.31 -10.37 -13.51
C TRP A 25 -10.15 -9.77 -12.12
N ALA A 26 -9.91 -8.46 -12.03
CA ALA A 26 -9.58 -7.79 -10.77
C ALA A 26 -10.79 -7.55 -9.86
N THR A 27 -11.93 -7.15 -10.40
CA THR A 27 -13.13 -6.78 -9.62
C THR A 27 -13.50 -7.77 -8.50
N PRO A 28 -13.59 -9.10 -8.72
CA PRO A 28 -13.97 -10.03 -7.66
C PRO A 28 -12.95 -10.13 -6.51
N GLN A 29 -11.72 -9.69 -6.73
CA GLN A 29 -10.63 -9.81 -5.77
C GLN A 29 -10.41 -8.53 -4.95
N LEU A 30 -11.05 -7.40 -5.30
CA LEU A 30 -10.83 -6.09 -4.66
C LEU A 30 -11.30 -6.02 -3.20
N HIS A 31 -12.18 -6.92 -2.78
CA HIS A 31 -12.80 -6.92 -1.45
C HIS A 31 -12.11 -7.86 -0.45
N ASP A 32 -11.20 -8.72 -0.91
CA ASP A 32 -10.48 -9.68 -0.08
C ASP A 32 -9.01 -9.28 0.06
N ILE A 33 -8.54 -9.14 1.31
CA ILE A 33 -7.21 -8.60 1.60
C ILE A 33 -6.08 -9.55 1.16
N ASP A 34 -6.32 -10.86 1.25
CA ASP A 34 -5.36 -11.88 0.86
C ASP A 34 -5.25 -11.96 -0.67
N SER A 35 -6.38 -11.89 -1.37
CA SER A 35 -6.42 -11.80 -2.83
C SER A 35 -5.79 -10.50 -3.32
N LEU A 36 -6.11 -9.37 -2.69
CA LEU A 36 -5.53 -8.06 -3.02
C LEU A 36 -4.01 -8.08 -2.94
N SER A 37 -3.45 -8.69 -1.89
CA SER A 37 -2.01 -8.83 -1.69
C SER A 37 -1.33 -9.65 -2.80
N LYS A 38 -2.03 -10.63 -3.39
CA LYS A 38 -1.53 -11.46 -4.50
C LYS A 38 -1.60 -10.76 -5.86
N MET A 39 -2.44 -9.72 -5.99
CA MET A 39 -2.58 -8.97 -7.23
C MET A 39 -1.62 -7.79 -7.36
N VAL A 40 -1.02 -7.35 -6.24
CA VAL A 40 -0.12 -6.20 -6.24
C VAL A 40 1.06 -6.46 -7.18
N ASP A 41 1.47 -5.42 -7.89
CA ASP A 41 2.66 -5.44 -8.74
C ASP A 41 3.86 -6.03 -7.99
N PRO A 42 4.42 -7.16 -8.45
CA PRO A 42 5.59 -7.80 -7.83
C PRO A 42 6.80 -6.87 -7.71
N GLU A 43 6.94 -5.89 -8.61
CA GLU A 43 8.04 -4.93 -8.59
C GLU A 43 7.97 -3.97 -7.38
N LEU A 44 6.82 -3.88 -6.70
CA LEU A 44 6.70 -3.15 -5.44
C LEU A 44 7.34 -3.89 -4.27
N LYS A 45 7.68 -5.18 -4.39
CA LYS A 45 8.45 -5.96 -3.39
C LYS A 45 7.92 -5.85 -1.95
N GLY A 46 6.60 -5.74 -1.79
CA GLY A 46 5.98 -5.58 -0.47
C GLY A 46 6.20 -4.20 0.18
N LEU A 47 6.77 -3.23 -0.52
CA LEU A 47 7.07 -1.88 -0.02
C LEU A 47 5.83 -0.98 -0.02
N TYR A 48 4.75 -1.46 0.60
CA TYR A 48 3.50 -0.72 0.74
C TYR A 48 2.84 -1.01 2.09
N PRO A 49 2.25 0.00 2.74
CA PRO A 49 1.43 -0.26 3.92
C PRO A 49 0.13 -0.97 3.52
N VAL A 50 -0.18 -2.11 4.15
CA VAL A 50 -1.40 -2.90 3.89
C VAL A 50 -2.68 -2.04 4.03
N LYS A 51 -2.72 -1.15 5.02
CA LYS A 51 -3.85 -0.22 5.22
C LYS A 51 -4.00 0.80 4.08
N SER A 52 -2.92 1.17 3.40
CA SER A 52 -2.97 2.07 2.25
C SER A 52 -3.41 1.33 0.99
N LEU A 53 -2.94 0.08 0.84
CA LEU A 53 -3.35 -0.82 -0.24
C LEU A 53 -4.87 -1.07 -0.22
N SER A 54 -5.42 -1.47 0.94
CA SER A 54 -6.86 -1.74 1.08
C SER A 54 -7.69 -0.50 0.71
N ARG A 55 -7.35 0.68 1.22
CA ARG A 55 -8.10 1.90 0.86
C ARG A 55 -7.94 2.30 -0.61
N PHE A 56 -6.79 2.06 -1.23
CA PHE A 56 -6.62 2.29 -2.65
C PHE A 56 -7.49 1.34 -3.47
N ALA A 57 -7.61 0.08 -3.04
CA ALA A 57 -8.53 -0.90 -3.64
C ALA A 57 -10.00 -0.49 -3.48
N ASP A 58 -10.40 0.09 -2.34
CA ASP A 58 -11.76 0.62 -2.16
C ASP A 58 -12.09 1.70 -3.21
N VAL A 59 -11.17 2.63 -3.46
CA VAL A 59 -11.35 3.66 -4.49
C VAL A 59 -11.46 3.02 -5.88
N ILE A 60 -10.62 2.02 -6.18
CA ILE A 60 -10.70 1.28 -7.45
C ILE A 60 -12.06 0.59 -7.59
N ALA A 61 -12.53 -0.09 -6.55
CA ALA A 61 -13.78 -0.86 -6.55
C ALA A 61 -14.98 0.03 -6.86
N LEU A 62 -15.01 1.25 -6.31
CA LEU A 62 -16.03 2.26 -6.63
C LEU A 62 -15.94 2.73 -8.09
N CYS A 63 -14.74 2.99 -8.60
CA CYS A 63 -14.56 3.45 -9.98
C CYS A 63 -14.91 2.42 -11.05
N VAL A 64 -14.82 1.12 -10.74
CA VAL A 64 -15.08 0.03 -11.70
C VAL A 64 -16.45 -0.62 -11.53
N GLN A 65 -17.35 -0.02 -10.75
CA GLN A 65 -18.72 -0.52 -10.59
C GLN A 65 -19.40 -0.68 -11.96
N PRO A 66 -20.14 -1.79 -12.19
CA PRO A 66 -20.86 -1.98 -13.43
C PRO A 66 -21.85 -0.83 -13.67
N GLU A 67 -22.59 -0.44 -12.64
CA GLU A 67 -23.55 0.64 -12.67
C GLU A 67 -22.83 2.00 -12.57
N PRO A 68 -23.02 2.90 -13.54
CA PRO A 68 -22.33 4.19 -13.56
C PRO A 68 -22.75 5.13 -12.42
N GLU A 69 -23.96 4.95 -11.88
CA GLU A 69 -24.52 5.76 -10.78
C GLU A 69 -23.78 5.57 -9.46
N PHE A 70 -23.11 4.43 -9.26
CA PHE A 70 -22.27 4.17 -8.08
C PHE A 70 -20.83 4.63 -8.26
N ARG A 71 -20.46 5.12 -9.44
CA ARG A 71 -19.10 5.61 -9.70
C ARG A 71 -18.97 7.04 -9.19
N PRO A 72 -17.96 7.33 -8.35
CA PRO A 72 -17.76 8.67 -7.82
C PRO A 72 -17.30 9.63 -8.93
N PRO A 73 -17.62 10.92 -8.82
CA PRO A 73 -17.05 11.94 -9.71
C PRO A 73 -15.53 12.03 -9.52
N MET A 74 -14.83 12.47 -10.56
CA MET A 74 -13.36 12.57 -10.52
C MET A 74 -12.83 13.48 -9.41
N SER A 75 -13.60 14.49 -8.98
CA SER A 75 -13.26 15.34 -7.83
C SER A 75 -13.14 14.54 -6.53
N GLU A 76 -14.05 13.61 -6.28
CA GLU A 76 -14.02 12.72 -5.11
C GLU A 76 -12.88 11.72 -5.19
N VAL A 77 -12.63 11.15 -6.37
CA VAL A 77 -11.50 10.25 -6.62
C VAL A 77 -10.18 10.95 -6.28
N VAL A 78 -9.96 12.16 -6.80
CA VAL A 78 -8.76 12.95 -6.51
C VAL A 78 -8.65 13.23 -5.01
N GLN A 79 -9.75 13.63 -4.36
CA GLN A 79 -9.75 13.91 -2.93
C GLN A 79 -9.38 12.67 -2.10
N ALA A 80 -9.90 11.50 -2.44
CA ALA A 80 -9.56 10.24 -1.78
C ALA A 80 -8.07 9.89 -1.95
N LEU A 81 -7.54 10.02 -3.18
CA LEU A 81 -6.13 9.75 -3.47
C LEU A 81 -5.19 10.73 -2.74
N VAL A 82 -5.51 12.02 -2.70
CA VAL A 82 -4.73 13.03 -1.96
C VAL A 82 -4.65 12.67 -0.47
N ARG A 83 -5.78 12.30 0.15
CA ARG A 83 -5.80 11.86 1.56
C ARG A 83 -4.94 10.61 1.77
N LEU A 84 -4.93 9.67 0.82
CA LEU A 84 -4.09 8.46 0.91
C LEU A 84 -2.59 8.81 0.91
N VAL A 85 -2.17 9.67 -0.01
CA VAL A 85 -0.77 10.12 -0.09
C VAL A 85 -0.35 10.87 1.17
N GLN A 86 -1.20 11.78 1.68
CA GLN A 86 -0.95 12.50 2.92
C GLN A 86 -0.76 11.54 4.10
N ARG A 87 -1.63 10.54 4.25
CA ARG A 87 -1.54 9.52 5.32
C ARG A 87 -0.28 8.65 5.21
N ALA A 88 0.09 8.27 3.98
CA ALA A 88 1.31 7.51 3.73
C ALA A 88 2.57 8.30 4.12
N ASN A 89 2.59 9.61 3.84
CA ASN A 89 3.70 10.50 4.21
C ASN A 89 3.78 10.74 5.73
N MET A 90 2.63 10.82 6.43
CA MET A 90 2.60 10.87 7.90
C MET A 90 3.20 9.62 8.53
N SER A 91 2.90 8.44 7.97
CA SER A 91 3.39 7.15 8.50
C SER A 91 4.90 6.96 8.33
N LYS A 92 5.53 7.65 7.36
CA LYS A 92 7.00 7.64 7.21
C LYS A 92 7.71 8.42 8.32
N ARG A 93 7.06 9.43 8.92
CA ARG A 93 7.68 10.29 9.95
C ARG A 93 7.79 9.61 11.32
N THR A 94 6.97 8.60 11.61
CA THR A 94 6.94 7.94 12.91
C THR A 94 7.93 6.78 13.06
N ILE A 95 8.54 6.31 11.97
CA ILE A 95 9.48 5.16 12.00
C ILE A 95 10.97 5.61 12.01
N GLY A 96 11.24 6.91 11.95
CA GLY A 96 12.59 7.46 11.76
C GLY A 96 13.34 7.95 13.01
N ASN A 97 12.92 7.66 14.25
CA ASN A 97 13.54 8.26 15.44
C ASN A 97 13.89 7.26 16.56
N GLU A 98 14.62 6.19 16.22
CA GLU A 98 15.22 5.27 17.22
C GLU A 98 16.63 4.82 16.83
N GLN A 99 17.61 5.74 16.75
CA GLN A 99 19.02 5.41 17.00
C GLN A 99 19.61 6.47 17.92
N GLY A 100 19.90 6.02 19.14
CA GLY A 100 20.11 6.82 20.33
C GLY A 100 21.34 7.70 20.31
N GLU A 101 21.14 8.93 20.80
CA GLU A 101 22.18 9.73 21.43
C GLU A 101 22.86 8.91 22.54
N THR A 102 24.16 8.70 22.41
CA THR A 102 25.03 8.19 23.48
C THR A 102 25.22 9.26 24.55
N PRO A 103 24.91 9.02 25.84
CA PRO A 103 25.51 9.76 26.92
C PRO A 103 26.80 9.03 27.33
N ARG A 104 27.93 9.71 27.13
CA ARG A 104 29.21 9.38 27.77
C ARG A 104 28.97 9.35 29.29
N ALA A 105 29.19 8.21 29.92
CA ALA A 105 29.41 8.14 31.36
C ALA A 105 30.90 7.89 31.58
N ASP A 106 31.55 8.91 32.14
CA ASP A 106 32.90 8.87 32.67
C ASP A 106 33.08 7.66 33.59
N ASN A 107 34.17 6.94 33.35
CA ASN A 107 34.67 5.85 34.17
C ASN A 107 35.83 6.42 35.00
N PRO A 108 35.73 6.42 36.35
CA PRO A 108 36.93 6.36 37.14
C PRO A 108 36.90 5.21 38.17
N ASP A 109 38.08 4.60 38.29
CA ASP A 109 38.60 3.83 39.41
C ASP A 109 38.11 2.39 39.61
N VAL A 110 38.88 1.51 38.97
CA VAL A 110 39.22 0.17 39.44
C VAL A 110 40.00 0.28 40.76
N GLN A 111 39.78 -0.70 41.65
CA GLN A 111 40.67 -1.19 42.71
C GLN A 111 40.34 -0.75 44.16
N ASP A 112 39.62 -1.58 44.92
CA ASP A 112 40.14 -2.11 46.20
C ASP A 112 39.38 -3.35 46.70
N TYR A 113 40.17 -4.41 46.92
CA TYR A 113 40.05 -5.55 47.84
C TYR A 113 38.85 -6.51 47.90
N MET A 114 39.17 -7.76 47.54
CA MET A 114 38.52 -9.02 47.87
C MET A 114 38.25 -9.18 49.38
N SER A 115 37.16 -9.89 49.71
CA SER A 115 37.02 -10.74 50.91
C SER A 115 36.83 -12.19 50.49
#